data_AF-A0A7J5XYX6-F1
#
_entry.id   AF-A0A7J5XYX6-F1
#
_cell.length_a   1.000
_cell.length_b   1.000
_cell.length_c   1.000
_cell.angle_alpha   90.00
_cell.angle_beta   90.00
_cell.angle_gamma   90.00
#
_symmetry.space_group_name_H-M   'P 1'
#
loop_
_entity.id
_entity.type
_entity.pdbx_description
1 polymer ?
#
loop_
_entity_poly.entity_id
_entity_poly.type
_entity_poly.pdbx_seq_one_letter_code
_entity_poly.pdbx_strand_id
1 'polypeptide(L)'
;MSVVCLHFSGDPAIGDGVTRHFFATIMSKLQAGFEMKFVPGGTLLFEGEQDHLIPSTSQLLLESDFFVVAGRMIGHSFLHDGPCLGGLSPAILHVLFEATIAIKDCVDLDIRETIKLLEGTAELSSEEKNLINELALSWDLPLVTCDNRRWLFDKLILHAVLGRTSRQVKQLRRGLKETLIWPLLTERKDTIPLLFPRASDLQCTPRVSDLMLVTQILPPNSQELDIGHDLDVTVVESNLPSSSTCFHQLKLPGHYKEYCTFERDILALFGH
;
A
#
# COMPACT_ATOMS: atom_id res chain seq x y z
N MET A 1 -18.05 -14.77 -1.09
CA MET A 1 -16.58 -14.75 -0.93
C MET A 1 -16.09 -16.18 -0.96
N SER A 2 -15.12 -16.50 -1.82
CA SER A 2 -14.45 -17.80 -1.77
C SER A 2 -13.49 -17.81 -0.60
N VAL A 3 -13.59 -18.79 0.30
CA VAL A 3 -12.67 -18.94 1.43
C VAL A 3 -11.29 -19.34 0.88
N VAL A 4 -10.29 -18.48 1.05
CA VAL A 4 -8.90 -18.81 0.71
C VAL A 4 -8.39 -19.79 1.76
N CYS A 5 -8.26 -21.06 1.38
CA CYS A 5 -7.66 -22.09 2.23
C CYS A 5 -6.18 -22.22 1.84
N LEU A 6 -5.28 -21.93 2.78
CA LEU A 6 -3.84 -22.02 2.55
C LEU A 6 -3.27 -23.28 3.19
N HIS A 7 -2.29 -23.87 2.50
CA HIS A 7 -1.53 -25.00 2.97
C HIS A 7 -0.05 -24.76 2.68
N PHE A 8 0.80 -24.79 3.70
CA PHE A 8 2.24 -24.69 3.51
C PHE A 8 2.80 -26.07 3.18
N SER A 9 3.48 -26.19 2.04
CA SER A 9 4.10 -27.45 1.64
C SER A 9 5.10 -27.94 2.70
N GLY A 10 4.80 -29.07 3.33
CA GLY A 10 5.64 -29.67 4.38
C GLY A 10 5.21 -29.35 5.82
N ASP A 11 4.14 -28.56 6.02
CA ASP A 11 3.57 -28.27 7.33
C ASP A 11 2.09 -28.72 7.37
N PRO A 12 1.69 -29.58 8.33
CA PRO A 12 0.30 -30.01 8.47
C PRO A 12 -0.65 -28.92 9.00
N ALA A 13 -0.15 -27.74 9.36
CA ALA A 13 -0.96 -26.64 9.90
C ALA A 13 -2.06 -26.18 8.91
N ILE A 14 -3.27 -26.02 9.44
CA ILE A 14 -4.46 -25.53 8.73
C ILE A 14 -5.21 -24.56 9.67
N GLY A 15 -5.87 -23.54 9.12
CA GLY A 15 -6.76 -22.63 9.86
C GLY A 15 -6.37 -21.16 9.75
N ASP A 16 -7.12 -20.29 10.42
CA ASP A 16 -7.02 -18.84 10.26
C ASP A 16 -5.64 -18.27 10.61
N GLY A 17 -4.92 -18.88 11.55
CA GLY A 17 -3.55 -18.47 11.89
C GLY A 17 -2.57 -18.64 10.72
N VAL A 18 -2.75 -19.69 9.91
CA VAL A 18 -1.96 -19.93 8.69
C VAL A 18 -2.26 -18.86 7.65
N THR A 19 -3.54 -18.53 7.49
CA THR A 19 -4.02 -17.46 6.60
C THR A 19 -3.46 -16.10 6.98
N ARG A 20 -3.51 -15.73 8.27
CA ARG A 20 -2.93 -14.47 8.76
C ARG A 20 -1.41 -14.44 8.60
N HIS A 21 -0.72 -15.52 8.91
CA HIS A 21 0.74 -15.59 8.76
C HIS A 21 1.17 -15.39 7.30
N PHE A 22 0.47 -16.03 6.36
CA PHE A 22 0.71 -15.84 4.94
C PHE A 22 0.51 -14.38 4.51
N PHE A 23 -0.64 -13.78 4.84
CA PHE A 23 -0.90 -12.38 4.46
C PHE A 23 0.09 -11.42 5.09
N ALA A 24 0.46 -11.61 6.37
CA ALA A 24 1.50 -10.81 7.00
C ALA A 24 2.86 -10.93 6.29
N THR A 25 3.22 -12.15 5.88
CA THR A 25 4.49 -12.40 5.20
C THR A 25 4.53 -11.82 3.79
N ILE A 26 3.49 -12.04 2.98
CA ILE A 26 3.47 -11.49 1.62
C ILE A 26 3.41 -9.97 1.62
N MET A 27 2.69 -9.35 2.57
CA MET A 27 2.60 -7.90 2.67
C MET A 27 3.90 -7.29 3.20
N SER A 28 4.58 -7.95 4.14
CA SER A 28 5.93 -7.56 4.56
C SER A 28 6.92 -7.62 3.40
N LYS A 29 6.90 -8.68 2.57
CA LYS A 29 7.73 -8.76 1.36
C LYS A 29 7.36 -7.72 0.32
N LEU A 30 6.08 -7.36 0.20
CA LEU A 30 5.64 -6.31 -0.70
C LEU A 30 6.20 -4.93 -0.31
N GLN A 31 6.34 -4.67 1.00
CA GLN A 31 6.88 -3.43 1.56
C GLN A 31 8.41 -3.40 1.62
N ALA A 32 9.04 -4.47 2.09
CA ALA A 32 10.49 -4.55 2.31
C ALA A 32 11.25 -5.10 1.10
N GLY A 33 10.55 -5.60 0.09
CA GLY A 33 11.12 -6.13 -1.15
C GLY A 33 11.18 -7.66 -1.19
N PHE A 34 11.34 -8.17 -2.42
CA PHE A 34 11.51 -9.59 -2.68
C PHE A 34 12.97 -9.91 -2.92
N GLU A 35 13.51 -10.94 -2.25
CA GLU A 35 14.80 -11.50 -2.61
C GLU A 35 14.71 -12.16 -3.99
N MET A 36 15.16 -11.44 -5.00
CA MET A 36 15.33 -11.95 -6.35
C MET A 36 16.77 -12.41 -6.51
N LYS A 37 16.99 -13.59 -7.10
CA LYS A 37 18.33 -14.23 -7.28
C LYS A 37 19.36 -13.40 -8.07
N PHE A 38 19.00 -12.21 -8.54
CA PHE A 38 19.78 -11.39 -9.45
C PHE A 38 20.27 -10.07 -8.84
N VAL A 39 19.76 -9.65 -7.68
CA VAL A 39 20.15 -8.37 -7.05
C VAL A 39 20.36 -8.57 -5.53
N PRO A 40 21.60 -8.41 -5.02
CA PRO A 40 21.84 -8.36 -3.58
C PRO A 40 21.10 -7.15 -2.97
N GLY A 41 20.31 -7.36 -1.91
CA GLY A 41 19.52 -6.30 -1.27
C GLY A 41 18.01 -6.31 -1.59
N GLY A 42 17.55 -7.26 -2.42
CA GLY A 42 16.13 -7.40 -2.77
C GLY A 42 15.67 -6.40 -3.84
N THR A 43 14.56 -6.70 -4.50
CA THR A 43 13.89 -5.78 -5.45
C THR A 43 12.61 -5.26 -4.82
N LEU A 44 12.56 -3.95 -4.62
CA LEU A 44 11.37 -3.25 -4.14
C LEU A 44 10.35 -3.13 -5.28
N LEU A 45 9.10 -3.48 -5.00
CA LEU A 45 8.01 -3.25 -5.95
C LEU A 45 7.51 -1.80 -5.87
N PHE A 46 7.65 -1.18 -4.70
CA PHE A 46 7.33 0.23 -4.47
C PHE A 46 8.56 0.92 -3.87
N GLU A 47 8.95 2.05 -4.46
CA GLU A 47 10.17 2.80 -4.15
C GLU A 47 9.80 4.24 -3.78
N GLY A 48 10.63 4.90 -2.98
CA GLY A 48 10.45 6.30 -2.60
C GLY A 48 10.54 6.53 -1.09
N GLU A 49 10.24 7.75 -0.68
CA GLU A 49 10.19 8.13 0.73
C GLU A 49 8.91 7.64 1.40
N GLN A 50 8.90 7.65 2.74
CA GLN A 50 7.70 7.37 3.53
C GLN A 50 6.55 8.22 3.01
N ASP A 51 5.37 7.61 2.87
CA ASP A 51 4.15 8.29 2.42
C ASP A 51 4.19 8.84 0.98
N HIS A 52 5.23 8.50 0.21
CA HIS A 52 5.43 8.89 -1.18
C HIS A 52 5.87 7.71 -2.05
N LEU A 53 5.52 6.48 -1.65
CA LEU A 53 5.89 5.28 -2.40
C LEU A 53 5.22 5.26 -3.78
N ILE A 54 6.01 4.99 -4.81
CA ILE A 54 5.58 4.84 -6.20
C ILE A 54 5.95 3.46 -6.74
N PRO A 55 5.22 2.89 -7.71
CA PRO A 55 5.59 1.62 -8.34
C PRO A 55 6.99 1.70 -8.98
N SER A 56 7.81 0.66 -8.81
CA SER A 56 9.13 0.57 -9.44
C SER A 56 9.04 0.69 -10.97
N THR A 57 10.03 1.34 -11.58
CA THR A 57 10.13 1.49 -13.05
C THR A 57 10.81 0.30 -13.73
N SER A 58 11.16 -0.74 -12.96
CA SER A 58 11.78 -1.97 -13.46
C SER A 58 10.91 -2.65 -14.53
N GLN A 59 11.46 -2.77 -15.75
CA GLN A 59 10.80 -3.46 -16.86
C GLN A 59 10.59 -4.94 -16.55
N LEU A 60 11.52 -5.59 -15.84
CA LEU A 60 11.40 -7.00 -15.46
C LEU A 60 10.16 -7.27 -14.60
N LEU A 61 9.89 -6.40 -13.62
CA LEU A 61 8.72 -6.49 -12.75
C LEU A 61 7.43 -6.24 -13.54
N LEU A 62 7.46 -5.27 -14.47
CA LEU A 62 6.33 -4.95 -15.32
C LEU A 62 5.98 -6.08 -16.30
N GLU A 63 6.98 -6.63 -17.02
CA GLU A 63 6.79 -7.70 -18.01
C GLU A 63 6.35 -9.02 -17.36
N SER A 64 6.77 -9.25 -16.11
CA SER A 64 6.40 -10.43 -15.35
C SER A 64 5.03 -10.32 -14.65
N ASP A 65 4.25 -9.27 -14.95
CA ASP A 65 2.94 -9.00 -14.35
C ASP A 65 2.96 -8.94 -12.79
N PHE A 66 4.11 -8.64 -12.17
CA PHE A 66 4.24 -8.63 -10.70
C PHE A 66 3.32 -7.62 -10.03
N PHE A 67 3.02 -6.49 -10.68
CA PHE A 67 2.07 -5.51 -10.15
C PHE A 67 0.63 -6.03 -10.12
N VAL A 68 0.28 -6.95 -11.02
CA VAL A 68 -1.03 -7.63 -11.00
C VAL A 68 -1.10 -8.55 -9.79
N VAL A 69 -0.04 -9.33 -9.57
CA VAL A 69 0.08 -10.21 -8.41
C VAL A 69 0.02 -9.40 -7.12
N ALA A 70 0.71 -8.25 -7.05
CA ALA A 70 0.64 -7.34 -5.92
C ALA A 70 -0.78 -6.81 -5.68
N GLY A 71 -1.51 -6.45 -6.73
CA GLY A 71 -2.91 -6.05 -6.61
C GLY A 71 -3.78 -7.16 -6.02
N ARG A 72 -3.52 -8.42 -6.40
CA ARG A 72 -4.20 -9.58 -5.80
C ARG A 72 -3.82 -9.77 -4.33
N MET A 73 -2.53 -9.65 -3.99
CA MET A 73 -2.04 -9.76 -2.61
C MET A 73 -2.71 -8.73 -1.70
N ILE A 74 -2.72 -7.47 -2.12
CA ILE A 74 -3.34 -6.36 -1.40
C ILE A 74 -4.83 -6.60 -1.21
N GLY A 75 -5.54 -6.97 -2.29
CA GLY A 75 -6.99 -7.17 -2.22
C GLY A 75 -7.40 -8.37 -1.38
N HIS A 76 -6.69 -9.50 -1.49
CA HIS A 76 -6.94 -10.64 -0.63
C HIS A 76 -6.55 -10.38 0.82
N SER A 77 -5.44 -9.68 1.08
CA SER A 77 -5.06 -9.29 2.44
C SER A 77 -6.20 -8.51 3.11
N PHE A 78 -6.73 -7.49 2.42
CA PHE A 78 -7.83 -6.68 2.93
C PHE A 78 -9.13 -7.48 3.16
N LEU A 79 -9.50 -8.37 2.24
CA LEU A 79 -10.70 -9.20 2.38
C LEU A 79 -10.61 -10.22 3.52
N HIS A 80 -9.41 -10.49 4.02
CA HIS A 80 -9.12 -11.44 5.08
C HIS A 80 -8.58 -10.77 6.35
N ASP A 81 -8.85 -9.47 6.53
CA ASP A 81 -8.42 -8.68 7.70
C ASP A 81 -6.90 -8.74 7.95
N GLY A 82 -6.14 -8.91 6.86
CA GLY A 82 -4.68 -8.92 6.85
C GLY A 82 -4.08 -7.51 6.74
N PRO A 83 -2.74 -7.40 6.84
CA PRO A 83 -2.06 -6.11 6.79
C PRO A 83 -2.29 -5.34 5.49
N CYS A 84 -2.31 -4.01 5.60
CA CYS A 84 -2.54 -3.12 4.47
C CYS A 84 -1.22 -2.60 3.88
N LEU A 85 -1.25 -2.17 2.61
CA LEU A 85 -0.09 -1.51 1.99
C LEU A 85 -0.13 -0.02 2.31
N GLY A 86 0.55 0.38 3.38
CA GLY A 86 0.67 1.79 3.76
C GLY A 86 1.72 2.57 2.98
N GLY A 87 1.53 3.89 2.93
CA GLY A 87 2.55 4.82 2.47
C GLY A 87 2.63 5.05 0.95
N LEU A 88 1.64 4.57 0.19
CA LEU A 88 1.53 4.92 -1.24
C LEU A 88 1.37 6.44 -1.42
N SER A 89 2.01 6.95 -2.47
CA SER A 89 1.89 8.34 -2.87
C SER A 89 0.43 8.73 -3.16
N PRO A 90 -0.05 9.88 -2.68
CA PRO A 90 -1.39 10.38 -2.99
C PRO A 90 -1.67 10.47 -4.50
N ALA A 91 -0.65 10.79 -5.30
CA ALA A 91 -0.78 10.85 -6.76
C ALA A 91 -1.09 9.45 -7.36
N ILE A 92 -0.46 8.40 -6.84
CA ILE A 92 -0.72 7.02 -7.28
C ILE A 92 -2.13 6.59 -6.91
N LEU A 93 -2.60 6.91 -5.70
CA LEU A 93 -3.96 6.60 -5.26
C LEU A 93 -5.01 7.34 -6.09
N HIS A 94 -4.79 8.62 -6.36
CA HIS A 94 -5.67 9.44 -7.20
C HIS A 94 -5.81 8.83 -8.60
N VAL A 95 -4.73 8.37 -9.21
CA VAL A 95 -4.80 7.69 -10.51
C VAL A 95 -5.45 6.33 -10.44
N LEU A 96 -5.12 5.56 -9.40
CA LEU A 96 -5.65 4.22 -9.21
C LEU A 96 -7.19 4.26 -9.19
N PHE A 97 -7.77 5.24 -8.47
CA PHE A 97 -9.20 5.30 -8.19
C PHE A 97 -10.00 6.39 -8.91
N GLU A 98 -9.45 7.59 -9.13
CA GLU A 98 -10.24 8.77 -9.49
C GLU A 98 -10.25 9.10 -10.99
N ALA A 99 -9.39 8.48 -11.79
CA ALA A 99 -9.40 8.55 -13.27
C ALA A 99 -9.28 9.96 -13.91
N THR A 100 -9.35 11.06 -13.18
CA THR A 100 -9.17 12.43 -13.71
C THR A 100 -7.95 13.09 -13.08
N ILE A 101 -6.80 12.92 -13.73
CA ILE A 101 -5.59 13.67 -13.39
C ILE A 101 -5.76 15.10 -13.85
N ALA A 102 -5.51 16.05 -12.95
CA ALA A 102 -5.57 17.46 -13.27
C ALA A 102 -4.16 17.98 -13.57
N ILE A 103 -4.07 19.01 -14.42
CA ILE A 103 -2.77 19.62 -14.77
C ILE A 103 -2.03 20.19 -13.55
N LYS A 104 -2.77 20.55 -12.48
CA LYS A 104 -2.22 21.00 -11.20
C LYS A 104 -1.45 19.92 -10.44
N ASP A 105 -1.62 18.65 -10.81
CA ASP A 105 -0.95 17.50 -10.18
C ASP A 105 0.47 17.29 -10.75
N CYS A 106 0.85 18.00 -11.84
CA CYS A 106 2.18 17.93 -12.44
C CYS A 106 3.17 18.83 -11.67
N VAL A 107 4.10 18.24 -10.91
CA VAL A 107 5.03 18.99 -10.06
C VAL A 107 6.04 19.86 -10.82
N ASP A 108 6.34 19.48 -12.07
CA ASP A 108 7.27 20.21 -12.93
C ASP A 108 6.57 21.38 -13.62
N LEU A 109 7.00 22.60 -13.31
CA LEU A 109 6.37 23.83 -13.81
C LEU A 109 6.56 24.00 -15.32
N ASP A 110 7.72 23.67 -15.86
CA ASP A 110 8.03 23.86 -17.28
C ASP A 110 7.24 22.87 -18.15
N ILE A 111 7.17 21.61 -17.71
CA ILE A 111 6.32 20.58 -18.32
C ILE A 111 4.85 20.98 -18.21
N ARG A 112 4.41 21.46 -17.04
CA ARG A 112 3.02 21.89 -16.82
C ARG A 112 2.62 23.02 -17.77
N GLU A 113 3.42 24.06 -17.90
CA GLU A 113 3.14 25.18 -18.80
C GLU A 113 3.13 24.74 -20.27
N THR A 114 4.05 23.86 -20.67
CA THR A 114 4.06 23.29 -22.03
C THR A 114 2.79 22.50 -22.34
N ILE A 115 2.30 21.70 -21.38
CA ILE A 115 1.07 20.92 -21.56
C ILE A 115 -0.17 21.83 -21.57
N LYS A 116 -0.19 22.92 -20.80
CA LYS A 116 -1.30 23.89 -20.80
C LYS A 116 -1.54 24.52 -22.17
N LEU A 117 -0.53 24.64 -23.02
CA LEU A 117 -0.70 25.14 -24.40
C LEU A 117 -1.73 24.32 -25.20
N LEU A 118 -1.91 23.04 -24.86
CA LEU A 118 -2.90 22.19 -25.50
C LEU A 118 -4.34 22.42 -24.99
N GLU A 119 -4.55 23.18 -23.89
CA GLU A 119 -5.89 23.53 -23.41
C GLU A 119 -6.59 24.49 -24.38
N GLY A 120 -7.88 24.24 -24.61
CA GLY A 120 -8.73 25.07 -25.47
C GLY A 120 -8.66 24.72 -26.96
N THR A 121 -9.22 25.61 -27.77
CA THR A 121 -9.42 25.42 -29.23
C THR A 121 -8.70 26.45 -30.09
N ALA A 122 -7.93 27.36 -29.49
CA ALA A 122 -7.18 28.39 -30.21
C ALA A 122 -6.08 27.76 -31.07
N GLU A 123 -5.84 28.27 -32.29
CA GLU A 123 -4.77 27.74 -33.14
C GLU A 123 -3.39 27.89 -32.48
N LEU A 124 -2.61 26.81 -32.51
CA LEU A 124 -1.25 26.79 -31.97
C LEU A 124 -0.27 27.46 -32.95
N SER A 125 0.59 28.32 -32.44
CA SER A 125 1.70 28.90 -33.17
C SER A 125 2.74 27.84 -33.54
N SER A 126 3.62 28.16 -34.50
CA SER A 126 4.72 27.26 -34.88
C SER A 126 5.68 26.97 -33.73
N GLU A 127 5.91 27.96 -32.86
CA GLU A 127 6.78 27.84 -31.68
C GLU A 127 6.15 26.95 -30.61
N GLU A 128 4.85 27.15 -30.32
CA GLU A 128 4.10 26.30 -29.38
C GLU A 128 4.06 24.85 -29.85
N LYS A 129 3.83 24.62 -31.15
CA LYS A 129 3.87 23.27 -31.74
C LYS A 129 5.23 22.62 -31.56
N ASN A 130 6.32 23.36 -31.74
CA ASN A 130 7.67 22.82 -31.56
C ASN A 130 7.93 22.39 -30.12
N LEU A 131 7.59 23.23 -29.13
CA LEU A 131 7.73 22.90 -27.70
C LEU A 131 6.93 21.64 -27.32
N ILE A 132 5.67 21.57 -27.76
CA ILE A 132 4.80 20.40 -27.52
C ILE A 132 5.40 19.15 -28.17
N ASN A 133 5.88 19.26 -29.41
CA ASN A 133 6.43 18.14 -30.16
C ASN A 133 7.75 17.64 -29.57
N GLU A 134 8.63 18.52 -29.10
CA GLU A 134 9.86 18.12 -28.41
C GLU A 134 9.54 17.32 -27.14
N LEU A 135 8.59 17.79 -26.32
CA LEU A 135 8.13 17.06 -25.14
C LEU A 135 7.50 15.72 -25.51
N ALA A 136 6.60 15.70 -26.50
CA ALA A 136 5.93 14.48 -26.96
C ALA A 136 6.94 13.43 -27.47
N LEU A 137 7.90 13.85 -28.29
CA LEU A 137 8.96 12.97 -28.81
C LEU A 137 9.83 12.41 -27.68
N SER A 138 10.14 13.20 -26.65
CA SER A 138 10.92 12.74 -25.50
C SER A 138 10.25 11.59 -24.72
N TRP A 139 8.93 11.42 -24.91
CA TRP A 139 8.11 10.37 -24.29
C TRP A 139 7.51 9.39 -25.29
N ASP A 140 8.06 9.31 -26.51
CA ASP A 140 7.62 8.42 -27.60
C ASP A 140 6.14 8.58 -27.98
N LEU A 141 5.63 9.82 -27.93
CA LEU A 141 4.26 10.18 -28.32
C LEU A 141 4.22 10.81 -29.72
N PRO A 142 3.09 10.70 -30.45
CA PRO A 142 2.95 11.30 -31.76
C PRO A 142 2.93 12.83 -31.70
N LEU A 143 3.33 13.47 -32.80
CA LEU A 143 3.30 14.92 -32.97
C LEU A 143 1.87 15.48 -32.85
N VAL A 144 1.76 16.73 -32.40
CA VAL A 144 0.47 17.41 -32.28
C VAL A 144 -0.15 17.68 -33.65
N THR A 145 -1.41 17.29 -33.79
CA THR A 145 -2.29 17.58 -34.92
C THR A 145 -3.60 18.18 -34.44
N CYS A 146 -4.40 18.73 -35.35
CA CYS A 146 -5.72 19.25 -35.03
C CYS A 146 -6.64 18.17 -34.44
N ASP A 147 -6.48 16.92 -34.89
CA ASP A 147 -7.36 15.79 -34.56
C ASP A 147 -6.96 15.09 -33.26
N ASN A 148 -5.69 15.15 -32.87
CA ASN A 148 -5.18 14.47 -31.68
C ASN A 148 -4.92 15.38 -30.48
N ARG A 149 -5.12 16.71 -30.61
CA ARG A 149 -4.73 17.69 -29.58
C ARG A 149 -5.23 17.35 -28.18
N ARG A 150 -6.53 17.06 -28.04
CA ARG A 150 -7.14 16.72 -26.74
C ARG A 150 -6.62 15.40 -26.19
N TRP A 151 -6.45 14.40 -27.06
CA TRP A 151 -5.85 13.12 -26.68
C TRP A 151 -4.39 13.30 -26.22
N LEU A 152 -3.63 14.16 -26.90
CA LEU A 152 -2.23 14.44 -26.57
C LEU A 152 -2.12 15.17 -25.24
N PHE A 153 -3.01 16.13 -24.96
CA PHE A 153 -3.12 16.77 -23.65
C PHE A 153 -3.32 15.75 -22.52
N ASP A 154 -4.35 14.90 -22.64
CA ASP A 154 -4.65 13.87 -21.63
C ASP A 154 -3.45 12.92 -21.43
N LYS A 155 -2.74 12.60 -22.54
CA LYS A 155 -1.56 11.73 -22.51
C LYS A 155 -0.34 12.39 -21.88
N LEU A 156 -0.06 13.65 -22.21
CA LEU A 156 1.06 14.37 -21.65
C LEU A 156 0.84 14.64 -20.16
N ILE A 157 -0.36 15.01 -19.72
CA ILE A 157 -0.68 15.11 -18.28
C ILE A 157 -0.45 13.77 -17.59
N LEU A 158 -0.96 12.68 -18.18
CA LEU A 158 -0.77 11.35 -17.63
C LEU A 158 0.72 11.00 -17.51
N HIS A 159 1.54 11.27 -18.52
CA HIS A 159 2.98 11.03 -18.48
C HIS A 159 3.73 11.98 -17.55
N ALA A 160 3.33 13.24 -17.47
CA ALA A 160 3.94 14.22 -16.58
C ALA A 160 3.66 13.91 -15.10
N VAL A 161 2.47 13.36 -14.80
CA VAL A 161 2.04 13.07 -13.42
C VAL A 161 2.37 11.64 -12.99
N LEU A 162 2.27 10.65 -13.89
CA LEU A 162 2.58 9.26 -13.58
C LEU A 162 3.94 8.79 -14.06
N GLY A 163 4.61 9.56 -14.91
CA GLY A 163 5.88 9.17 -15.51
C GLY A 163 5.80 7.80 -16.18
N ARG A 164 6.82 6.99 -15.91
CA ARG A 164 6.99 5.62 -16.42
C ARG A 164 6.15 4.56 -15.69
N THR A 165 5.33 4.94 -14.70
CA THR A 165 4.63 3.99 -13.82
C THR A 165 3.18 3.70 -14.24
N SER A 166 2.67 4.35 -15.29
CA SER A 166 1.26 4.19 -15.72
C SER A 166 0.88 2.74 -16.03
N ARG A 167 1.80 1.95 -16.60
CA ARG A 167 1.54 0.53 -16.90
C ARG A 167 1.44 -0.30 -15.62
N GLN A 168 2.31 -0.02 -14.64
CA GLN A 168 2.35 -0.63 -13.33
C GLN A 168 1.07 -0.34 -12.54
N VAL A 169 0.62 0.92 -12.51
CA VAL A 169 -0.64 1.30 -11.86
C VAL A 169 -1.85 0.60 -12.51
N LYS A 170 -1.86 0.44 -13.84
CA LYS A 170 -2.91 -0.32 -14.55
C LYS A 170 -2.88 -1.81 -14.20
N GLN A 171 -1.71 -2.42 -14.10
CA GLN A 171 -1.56 -3.81 -13.66
C GLN A 171 -2.02 -3.99 -12.21
N LEU A 172 -1.62 -3.08 -11.31
CA LEU A 172 -2.06 -3.05 -9.93
C LEU A 172 -3.59 -2.98 -9.83
N ARG A 173 -4.20 -2.05 -10.58
CA ARG A 173 -5.66 -1.94 -10.71
C ARG A 173 -6.31 -3.22 -11.21
N ARG A 174 -5.71 -3.88 -12.20
CA ARG A 174 -6.19 -5.16 -12.73
C ARG A 174 -6.19 -6.24 -11.65
N GLY A 175 -5.10 -6.36 -10.89
CA GLY A 175 -5.00 -7.30 -9.77
C GLY A 175 -6.07 -7.07 -8.71
N LEU A 176 -6.30 -5.82 -8.31
CA LEU A 176 -7.35 -5.47 -7.34
C LEU A 176 -8.74 -5.85 -7.88
N LYS A 177 -9.04 -5.61 -9.16
CA LYS A 177 -10.30 -6.01 -9.79
C LYS A 177 -10.54 -7.53 -9.75
N GLU A 178 -9.50 -8.33 -9.92
CA GLU A 178 -9.60 -9.80 -9.90
C GLU A 178 -9.95 -10.35 -8.51
N THR A 179 -9.69 -9.59 -7.43
CA THR A 179 -10.11 -9.97 -6.07
C THR A 179 -11.57 -9.61 -5.74
N LEU A 180 -12.27 -8.93 -6.66
CA LEU A 180 -13.63 -8.44 -6.48
C LEU A 180 -13.81 -7.34 -5.41
N ILE A 181 -12.74 -6.77 -4.87
CA ILE A 181 -12.83 -5.59 -3.98
C ILE A 181 -13.19 -4.31 -4.76
N TRP A 182 -12.98 -4.29 -6.08
CA TRP A 182 -13.07 -3.06 -6.86
C TRP A 182 -14.45 -2.38 -6.80
N PRO A 183 -15.58 -3.11 -6.89
CA PRO A 183 -16.91 -2.52 -6.67
C PRO A 183 -17.04 -1.82 -5.32
N LEU A 184 -16.53 -2.45 -4.24
CA LEU A 184 -16.52 -1.86 -2.90
C LEU A 184 -15.75 -0.53 -2.89
N LEU A 185 -14.55 -0.51 -3.46
CA LEU A 185 -13.72 0.70 -3.51
C LEU A 185 -14.34 1.82 -4.35
N THR A 186 -15.11 1.47 -5.39
CA THR A 186 -15.82 2.45 -6.22
C THR A 186 -17.08 2.99 -5.57
N GLU A 187 -17.83 2.15 -4.85
CA GLU A 187 -19.08 2.54 -4.18
C GLU A 187 -18.81 3.23 -2.83
N ARG A 188 -17.71 2.87 -2.18
CA ARG A 188 -17.34 3.31 -0.83
C ARG A 188 -15.91 3.86 -0.83
N LYS A 189 -15.72 5.09 -1.33
CA LYS A 189 -14.42 5.76 -1.35
C LYS A 189 -13.81 5.95 0.05
N ASP A 190 -14.64 5.93 1.10
CA ASP A 190 -14.24 5.93 2.51
C ASP A 190 -13.42 4.69 2.91
N THR A 191 -13.46 3.61 2.12
CA THR A 191 -12.66 2.40 2.36
C THR A 191 -11.26 2.47 1.74
N ILE A 192 -10.98 3.44 0.85
CA ILE A 192 -9.66 3.58 0.21
C ILE A 192 -8.56 3.86 1.25
N PRO A 193 -8.74 4.76 2.24
CA PRO A 193 -7.75 4.96 3.30
C PRO A 193 -7.56 3.75 4.23
N LEU A 194 -8.53 2.83 4.29
CA LEU A 194 -8.38 1.58 5.05
C LEU A 194 -7.49 0.59 4.30
N LEU A 195 -7.61 0.52 2.97
CA LEU A 195 -6.80 -0.35 2.12
C LEU A 195 -5.37 0.20 1.91
N PHE A 196 -5.25 1.52 1.80
CA PHE A 196 -4.01 2.26 1.55
C PHE A 196 -3.83 3.40 2.56
N PRO A 197 -3.57 3.08 3.84
CA PRO A 197 -3.36 4.08 4.87
C PRO A 197 -2.06 4.86 4.66
N ARG A 198 -1.91 6.00 5.32
CA ARG A 198 -0.60 6.64 5.43
C ARG A 198 0.28 5.79 6.35
N ALA A 199 1.58 5.75 6.08
CA ALA A 199 2.55 5.09 6.95
C ALA A 199 2.57 5.74 8.34
N SER A 200 2.34 7.06 8.41
CA SER A 200 2.15 7.79 9.66
C SER A 200 0.93 7.32 10.46
N ASP A 201 -0.17 6.95 9.79
CA ASP A 201 -1.37 6.41 10.44
C ASP A 201 -1.15 4.97 10.94
N LEU A 202 -0.28 4.20 10.29
CA LEU A 202 0.13 2.87 10.73
C LEU A 202 1.08 2.90 11.94
N GLN A 203 1.91 3.94 12.04
CA GLN A 203 2.82 4.16 13.18
C GLN A 203 2.09 4.68 14.43
N CYS A 204 0.88 5.22 14.25
CA CYS A 204 0.04 5.75 15.32
C CYS A 204 -1.35 5.08 15.32
N THR A 205 -1.41 3.81 15.68
CA THR A 205 -2.53 3.37 16.51
C THR A 205 -2.09 3.38 17.98
N PRO A 206 -2.40 4.44 18.73
CA PRO A 206 -2.44 4.35 20.19
C PRO A 206 -3.54 3.39 20.70
N ARG A 207 -4.18 2.59 19.82
CA ARG A 207 -5.02 1.46 20.23
C ARG A 207 -4.25 0.35 20.93
N VAL A 208 -2.94 0.22 20.72
CA VAL A 208 -2.12 -0.71 21.52
C VAL A 208 -1.81 -0.12 22.91
N SER A 209 -1.72 1.21 23.02
CA SER A 209 -1.60 1.91 24.30
C SER A 209 -2.91 1.84 25.11
N ASP A 210 -4.06 1.99 24.42
CA ASP A 210 -5.39 1.85 25.02
C ASP A 210 -5.71 0.39 25.37
N LEU A 211 -5.25 -0.60 24.60
CA LEU A 211 -5.32 -2.02 25.00
C LEU A 211 -4.35 -2.38 26.12
N MET A 212 -3.17 -1.76 26.20
CA MET A 212 -2.23 -2.00 27.30
C MET A 212 -2.72 -1.43 28.64
N LEU A 213 -3.60 -0.44 28.60
CA LEU A 213 -4.31 0.05 29.79
C LEU A 213 -5.37 -0.96 30.32
N VAL A 214 -5.73 -2.00 29.54
CA VAL A 214 -6.75 -2.99 29.96
C VAL A 214 -6.21 -3.99 31.00
N THR A 215 -4.89 -4.16 31.15
CA THR A 215 -4.35 -5.21 32.04
C THR A 215 -3.91 -4.79 33.43
N GLN A 216 -4.02 -3.52 33.84
CA GLN A 216 -3.60 -3.18 35.21
C GLN A 216 -4.66 -3.35 36.31
N ILE A 217 -5.96 -3.34 36.04
CA ILE A 217 -6.93 -3.49 37.13
C ILE A 217 -8.21 -4.14 36.57
N LEU A 218 -8.42 -5.42 36.82
CA LEU A 218 -9.77 -5.99 36.79
C LEU A 218 -10.50 -5.57 38.08
N PRO A 219 -11.43 -4.59 38.08
CA PRO A 219 -12.56 -4.66 38.98
C PRO A 219 -13.53 -5.75 38.46
N PRO A 220 -14.23 -6.49 39.33
CA PRO A 220 -14.92 -7.71 38.95
C PRO A 220 -16.17 -7.53 38.06
N ASN A 221 -16.50 -6.31 37.59
CA ASN A 221 -17.75 -6.04 36.89
C ASN A 221 -17.64 -4.88 35.86
N SER A 222 -16.98 -5.10 34.73
CA SER A 222 -17.04 -4.17 33.59
C SER A 222 -17.76 -4.85 32.43
N GLN A 223 -18.92 -4.31 32.03
CA GLN A 223 -19.68 -4.76 30.88
C GLN A 223 -18.86 -4.68 29.59
N GLU A 224 -18.93 -5.74 28.80
CA GLU A 224 -18.27 -5.93 27.51
C GLU A 224 -18.60 -4.79 26.54
N LEU A 225 -17.56 -4.10 26.07
CA LEU A 225 -17.62 -3.29 24.85
C LEU A 225 -17.15 -4.18 23.70
N ASP A 226 -18.13 -4.72 22.98
CA ASP A 226 -17.93 -5.58 21.81
C ASP A 226 -17.35 -4.79 20.64
N ILE A 227 -16.03 -4.88 20.47
CA ILE A 227 -15.33 -4.49 19.23
C ILE A 227 -14.42 -5.66 18.83
N GLY A 228 -15.02 -6.68 18.23
CA GLY A 228 -14.41 -7.58 17.24
C GLY A 228 -12.94 -8.00 17.47
N HIS A 229 -12.81 -9.17 18.12
CA HIS A 229 -11.62 -10.01 18.32
C HIS A 229 -10.70 -9.64 19.50
N ASP A 230 -10.87 -10.38 20.59
CA ASP A 230 -10.06 -10.32 21.82
C ASP A 230 -8.58 -10.64 21.54
N LEU A 231 -7.68 -9.75 21.97
CA LEU A 231 -6.25 -10.06 22.08
C LEU A 231 -6.09 -11.14 23.17
N ASP A 232 -5.63 -12.33 22.79
CA ASP A 232 -5.42 -13.42 23.75
C ASP A 232 -4.13 -13.17 24.55
N VAL A 233 -4.25 -12.92 25.85
CA VAL A 233 -3.10 -12.67 26.72
C VAL A 233 -2.83 -13.93 27.54
N THR A 234 -1.69 -14.57 27.30
CA THR A 234 -1.28 -15.79 28.01
C THR A 234 -0.06 -15.51 28.87
N VAL A 235 -0.07 -16.00 30.11
CA VAL A 235 1.10 -15.96 30.98
C VAL A 235 2.00 -17.15 30.65
N VAL A 236 3.27 -16.87 30.35
CA VAL A 236 4.26 -17.89 29.97
C VAL A 236 5.49 -17.83 30.85
N GLU A 237 6.21 -18.94 30.96
CA GLU A 237 7.55 -18.98 31.54
C GLU A 237 8.58 -18.53 30.50
N SER A 238 8.74 -17.21 30.34
CA SER A 238 9.79 -16.61 29.51
C SER A 238 10.47 -15.45 30.23
N ASN A 239 11.63 -15.02 29.71
CA ASN A 239 12.37 -13.88 30.26
C ASN A 239 11.89 -12.53 29.68
N LEU A 240 11.28 -12.54 28.49
CA LEU A 240 10.79 -11.34 27.81
C LEU A 240 9.38 -11.58 27.25
N PRO A 241 8.56 -10.53 27.12
CA PRO A 241 7.31 -10.54 26.38
C PRO A 241 7.56 -10.99 24.94
N SER A 242 6.65 -11.77 24.40
CA SER A 242 6.68 -12.14 22.99
C SER A 242 5.27 -12.13 22.43
N SER A 243 5.14 -12.00 21.12
CA SER A 243 3.84 -12.03 20.45
C SER A 243 3.82 -13.14 19.41
N SER A 244 2.65 -13.74 19.26
CA SER A 244 2.33 -14.59 18.11
C SER A 244 1.28 -13.83 17.30
N THR A 245 1.77 -12.92 16.46
CA THR A 245 0.94 -11.97 15.69
C THR A 245 -0.09 -12.67 14.80
N CYS A 246 0.24 -13.85 14.27
CA CYS A 246 -0.68 -14.69 13.49
C CYS A 246 -1.86 -15.24 14.31
N PHE A 247 -1.76 -15.32 15.63
CA PHE A 247 -2.82 -15.79 16.53
C PHE A 247 -3.46 -14.66 17.35
N HIS A 248 -3.06 -13.40 17.14
CA HIS A 248 -3.41 -12.28 18.03
C HIS A 248 -3.16 -12.61 19.51
N GLN A 249 -2.04 -13.28 19.78
CA GLN A 249 -1.69 -13.72 21.13
C GLN A 249 -0.48 -12.94 21.64
N LEU A 250 -0.63 -12.33 22.81
CA LEU A 250 0.46 -11.73 23.57
C LEU A 250 0.85 -12.69 24.70
N LYS A 251 2.14 -13.06 24.74
CA LYS A 251 2.71 -13.96 25.74
C LYS A 251 3.50 -13.13 26.73
N LEU A 252 3.01 -13.02 27.95
CA LEU A 252 3.60 -12.20 29.00
C LEU A 252 4.31 -13.07 30.06
N PRO A 253 5.57 -12.77 30.40
CA PRO A 253 6.21 -13.36 31.57
C PRO A 253 5.48 -13.08 32.88
N GLY A 254 5.26 -14.11 33.68
CA GLY A 254 4.65 -13.97 35.02
C GLY A 254 5.58 -13.39 36.09
N HIS A 255 6.84 -13.10 35.77
CA HIS A 255 7.85 -12.66 36.75
C HIS A 255 7.89 -11.13 36.96
N TYR A 256 7.18 -10.34 36.15
CA TYR A 256 7.11 -8.90 36.32
C TYR A 256 6.35 -8.53 37.59
N LYS A 257 7.05 -7.90 38.54
CA LYS A 257 6.48 -7.42 39.81
C LYS A 257 6.35 -5.90 39.87
N GLU A 258 7.03 -5.19 38.99
CA GLU A 258 7.08 -3.74 38.94
C GLU A 258 6.83 -3.27 37.50
N TYR A 259 5.92 -2.30 37.34
CA TYR A 259 5.55 -1.76 36.02
C TYR A 259 6.76 -1.16 35.29
N CYS A 260 7.65 -0.46 36.00
CA CYS A 260 8.84 0.18 35.44
C CYS A 260 9.80 -0.82 34.76
N THR A 261 9.82 -2.07 35.24
CA THR A 261 10.64 -3.14 34.66
C THR A 261 9.98 -3.73 33.42
N PHE A 262 8.66 -3.96 33.48
CA PHE A 262 7.85 -4.38 32.34
C PHE A 262 7.90 -3.37 31.18
N GLU A 263 7.68 -2.09 31.48
CA GLU A 263 7.68 -0.99 30.51
C GLU A 263 9.05 -0.88 29.82
N ARG A 264 10.14 -0.97 30.58
CA ARG A 264 11.50 -0.95 30.03
C ARG A 264 11.73 -2.10 29.04
N ASP A 265 11.34 -3.32 29.41
CA ASP A 265 11.55 -4.51 28.58
C ASP A 265 10.66 -4.47 27.33
N ILE A 266 9.42 -3.99 27.44
CA ILE A 266 8.53 -3.78 26.30
C ILE A 266 9.08 -2.72 25.34
N LEU A 267 9.53 -1.57 25.85
CA LEU A 267 10.09 -0.50 25.03
C LEU A 267 11.38 -0.95 24.33
N ALA A 268 12.19 -1.80 24.98
CA ALA A 268 13.37 -2.40 24.38
C ALA A 268 13.03 -3.32 23.19
N LEU A 269 11.85 -3.96 23.18
CA LEU A 269 11.41 -4.82 22.07
C LEU A 269 10.98 -4.05 20.81
N PHE A 270 10.57 -2.78 20.95
CA PHE A 270 10.19 -1.92 19.82
C PHE A 270 11.34 -1.04 19.29
N GLY A 271 12.50 -1.06 19.95
CA GLY A 271 13.68 -0.24 19.62
C GLY A 271 14.76 -0.94 18.80
N HIS A 272 14.50 -2.13 18.27
CA HIS A 272 15.38 -2.93 17.42
C HIS A 272 14.77 -3.12 16.02
#